data_AF-A0A087S429-F1
#
_entry.id   AF-A0A087S429-F1
#
_cell.length_a   1.000
_cell.length_b   1.000
_cell.length_c   1.000
_cell.angle_alpha   90.00
_cell.angle_beta   90.00
_cell.angle_gamma   90.00
#
_symmetry.space_group_name_H-M   'P 1'
#
loop_
_entity.id
_entity.type
_entity.pdbx_description
1 polymer ?
#
loop_
_entity_poly.entity_id
_entity_poly.type
_entity_poly.pdbx_seq_one_letter_code
_entity_poly.pdbx_strand_id
1 'polypeptide(L)'
;MENQQLFLQVAFSKEGELLVGEPARRQAVTNPDNTIIAAKRKMGSDYTFKIQDKEYKPQQISSLPLKFKIKNTNLNKFLHLFYKK
;
A
#
# COMPACT_ATOMS: atom_id res chain seq x y z
N MET A 1 -6.58 -6.25 -20.08
CA MET A 1 -5.95 -5.07 -19.43
C MET A 1 -6.11 -5.25 -17.94
N GLU A 2 -5.04 -5.58 -17.22
CA GLU A 2 -5.10 -5.67 -15.76
C GLU A 2 -5.61 -4.33 -15.23
N ASN A 3 -6.71 -4.37 -14.47
CA ASN A 3 -7.24 -3.24 -13.75
C ASN A 3 -6.14 -2.71 -12.83
N GLN A 4 -5.38 -1.72 -13.29
CA GLN A 4 -4.52 -0.90 -12.47
C GLN A 4 -5.45 -0.06 -11.58
N GLN A 5 -6.04 -0.69 -10.57
CA GLN A 5 -6.63 0.04 -9.45
C GLN A 5 -5.52 0.95 -8.94
N LEU A 6 -5.67 2.25 -9.22
CA LEU A 6 -4.87 3.30 -8.63
C LEU A 6 -4.76 3.02 -7.14
N PHE A 7 -3.53 2.85 -6.66
CA PHE A 7 -3.24 2.54 -5.26
C PHE A 7 -3.68 3.72 -4.38
N LEU A 8 -4.96 3.72 -4.03
CA LEU A 8 -5.57 4.70 -3.15
C LEU A 8 -5.73 4.15 -1.73
N GLN A 9 -5.49 2.85 -1.54
CA GLN A 9 -5.73 2.15 -0.28
C GLN A 9 -4.47 1.42 0.18
N VAL A 10 -4.07 1.72 1.42
CA VAL A 10 -2.95 1.13 2.13
C VAL A 10 -3.48 0.67 3.47
N ALA A 11 -3.30 -0.60 3.79
CA ALA A 11 -3.66 -1.13 5.10
C ALA A 11 -2.43 -1.71 5.79
N PHE A 12 -2.41 -1.63 7.10
CA PHE A 12 -1.45 -2.34 7.94
C PHE A 12 -2.15 -3.53 8.58
N SER A 13 -1.57 -4.72 8.43
CA SER A 13 -2.00 -5.89 9.18
C SER A 13 -1.73 -5.68 10.68
N LYS A 14 -2.40 -6.45 11.53
CA LYS A 14 -2.09 -6.49 12.97
C LYS A 14 -0.65 -6.96 13.24
N GLU A 15 -0.08 -7.70 12.30
CA GLU A 15 1.29 -8.21 12.31
C GLU A 15 2.31 -7.21 11.75
N GLY A 16 1.88 -6.00 11.35
CA GLY A 16 2.76 -4.95 10.82
C GLY A 16 3.10 -5.11 9.34
N GLU A 17 2.53 -6.10 8.65
CA GLU A 17 2.65 -6.23 7.20
C GLU A 17 1.92 -5.12 6.45
N LEU A 18 2.57 -4.61 5.40
CA LEU A 18 2.00 -3.60 4.52
C LEU A 18 1.17 -4.28 3.43
N LEU A 19 -0.13 -4.01 3.43
CA LEU A 19 -1.06 -4.45 2.40
C LEU A 19 -1.41 -3.28 1.48
N VAL A 20 -1.40 -3.53 0.17
CA VAL A 20 -1.61 -2.50 -0.85
C VAL A 20 -2.60 -2.99 -1.90
N GLY A 21 -3.56 -2.15 -2.28
CA GLY A 21 -4.53 -2.45 -3.34
C GLY A 21 -5.73 -3.26 -2.85
N GLU A 22 -6.08 -4.33 -3.56
CA GLU A 22 -7.24 -5.16 -3.26
C GLU A 22 -7.24 -5.81 -1.85
N PRO A 23 -6.12 -6.37 -1.33
CA PRO A 23 -6.08 -6.86 0.04
C PRO A 23 -6.35 -5.75 1.07
N ALA A 24 -5.83 -4.54 0.82
CA ALA A 24 -6.12 -3.39 1.67
C ALA A 24 -7.61 -2.98 1.64
N ARG A 25 -8.27 -3.11 0.49
CA ARG A 25 -9.71 -2.84 0.34
C ARG A 25 -10.57 -3.81 1.13
N ARG A 26 -10.20 -5.10 1.17
CA ARG A 26 -10.91 -6.10 1.98
C ARG A 26 -10.72 -5.82 3.47
N GLN A 27 -9.51 -5.41 3.86
CA GLN A 27 -9.20 -5.04 5.24
C GLN A 27 -9.90 -3.76 5.69
N ALA A 28 -10.19 -2.82 4.79
CA ALA A 28 -10.84 -1.56 5.12
C ALA A 28 -12.20 -1.73 5.83
N VAL A 29 -12.92 -2.83 5.54
CA VAL A 29 -14.22 -3.13 6.14
C VAL A 29 -14.07 -3.73 7.55
N THR A 30 -13.06 -4.56 7.75
CA THR A 30 -12.85 -5.29 9.02
C THR A 30 -11.91 -4.59 10.00
N ASN A 31 -11.04 -3.72 9.49
CA ASN A 31 -10.03 -3.00 10.26
C ASN A 31 -9.86 -1.56 9.73
N PRO A 32 -10.89 -0.70 9.90
CA PRO A 32 -10.86 0.66 9.38
C PRO A 32 -9.76 1.51 10.02
N ASP A 33 -9.47 1.30 11.32
CA ASP A 33 -8.50 2.10 12.07
C ASP A 33 -7.06 1.97 11.55
N ASN A 34 -6.72 0.81 10.98
CA ASN A 34 -5.39 0.54 10.42
C ASN A 34 -5.37 0.62 8.88
N THR A 35 -6.45 1.13 8.27
CA THR A 35 -6.57 1.24 6.82
C THR A 35 -6.68 2.69 6.39
N ILE A 36 -5.69 3.16 5.64
CA ILE A 36 -5.70 4.48 5.04
C ILE A 36 -6.31 4.39 3.64
N ILE A 37 -7.39 5.12 3.47
CA ILE A 37 -8.01 5.36 2.16
C ILE A 37 -7.70 6.77 1.68
N ALA A 38 -7.55 6.91 0.36
CA ALA A 38 -7.43 8.19 -0.33
C ALA A 38 -6.32 9.11 0.23
N ALA A 39 -5.16 8.56 0.61
CA ALA A 39 -4.01 9.33 1.08
C ALA A 39 -3.63 10.49 0.14
N LYS A 40 -3.80 10.28 -1.18
CA LYS A 40 -3.59 11.29 -2.23
C LYS A 40 -4.43 12.56 -2.06
N ARG A 41 -5.61 12.49 -1.42
CA ARG A 41 -6.48 13.66 -1.15
C ARG A 41 -5.95 14.56 -0.03
N LYS A 42 -5.08 14.03 0.82
CA LYS A 42 -4.47 14.75 1.96
C LYS A 42 -3.04 15.19 1.68
N MET A 43 -2.54 14.95 0.45
CA MET A 43 -1.24 15.50 0.04
C MET A 43 -1.33 17.02 -0.08
N GLY A 44 -0.33 17.72 0.46
CA GLY A 44 -0.32 19.18 0.52
C GLY A 44 -1.05 19.77 1.74
N SER A 45 -1.50 18.93 2.67
CA SER A 45 -1.99 19.35 3.98
C SER A 45 -1.02 18.89 5.08
N ASP A 46 -1.01 19.56 6.24
CA ASP A 46 -0.27 19.15 7.45
C ASP A 46 -0.95 17.98 8.20
N TYR A 47 -1.84 17.27 7.51
CA TYR A 47 -2.56 16.14 8.09
C TYR A 47 -1.60 14.98 8.33
N THR A 48 -1.62 14.42 9.54
CA THR A 48 -0.79 13.27 9.90
C THR A 48 -1.68 12.07 10.18
N PHE A 49 -1.36 10.92 9.58
CA PHE A 49 -2.08 9.68 9.85
C PHE A 49 -1.41 8.97 11.02
N LYS A 50 -2.19 8.63 12.06
CA LYS A 50 -1.74 7.82 13.19
C LYS A 50 -2.21 6.39 13.00
N ILE A 51 -1.28 5.44 12.93
CA ILE A 51 -1.56 4.00 12.83
C ILE A 51 -0.63 3.27 13.79
N GLN A 52 -1.18 2.43 14.68
CA GLN A 52 -0.39 1.57 15.59
C GLN A 52 0.78 2.31 16.24
N ASP A 53 0.49 3.50 16.80
CA ASP A 53 1.45 4.38 17.47
C ASP A 53 2.54 5.01 16.59
N LYS A 54 2.45 4.84 15.27
CA LYS A 54 3.32 5.50 14.29
C LYS A 54 2.60 6.62 13.56
N GLU A 55 3.28 7.74 13.47
CA GLU A 55 2.85 8.89 12.69
C GLU A 55 3.43 8.82 11.28
N TYR A 56 2.54 8.94 10.30
CA TYR A 56 2.90 8.92 8.90
C TYR A 56 2.41 10.17 8.20
N LYS A 57 3.32 10.83 7.49
CA LYS A 57 2.96 11.93 6.60
C LYS A 57 2.28 11.38 5.32
N PRO A 58 1.36 12.14 4.71
CA PRO A 58 0.67 11.73 3.47
C PRO A 58 1.65 11.39 2.34
N GLN A 59 2.78 12.10 2.27
CA GLN A 59 3.85 11.86 1.30
C GLN A 59 4.52 10.49 1.51
N GLN A 60 4.77 10.12 2.78
CA GLN A 60 5.36 8.83 3.11
C GLN A 60 4.42 7.69 2.72
N ILE A 61 3.13 7.81 3.02
CA ILE A 61 2.11 6.81 2.69
C ILE A 61 1.97 6.65 1.18
N SER A 62 1.99 7.75 0.42
CA SER A 62 1.95 7.69 -1.05
C SER A 62 3.16 6.98 -1.66
N SER A 63 4.30 6.94 -0.97
CA SER A 63 5.52 6.26 -1.43
C SER A 63 5.49 4.74 -1.20
N LEU A 64 4.72 4.28 -0.22
CA LEU A 64 4.68 2.86 0.19
C LEU A 64 4.18 1.94 -0.93
N PRO A 65 3.06 2.25 -1.64
CA PRO A 65 2.61 1.45 -2.79
C PRO A 65 3.64 1.34 -3.90
N LEU A 66 4.35 2.43 -4.20
CA LEU A 66 5.35 2.46 -5.27
C LEU A 66 6.54 1.55 -4.92
N LYS A 67 7.04 1.66 -3.69
CA LYS A 67 8.13 0.80 -3.19
C LYS A 67 7.73 -0.68 -3.18
N PHE A 68 6.50 -0.98 -2.77
CA PHE A 68 5.97 -2.34 -2.79
C PHE A 68 5.94 -2.91 -4.21
N LYS A 69 5.45 -2.14 -5.19
CA LYS A 69 5.41 -2.57 -6.60
C LYS A 69 6.80 -2.80 -7.17
N ILE A 70 7.76 -1.92 -6.90
CA ILE A 70 9.14 -2.10 -7.38
C ILE A 70 9.74 -3.39 -6.82
N LYS A 71 9.61 -3.65 -5.51
CA LYS A 71 10.10 -4.89 -4.90
C LYS A 71 9.47 -6.13 -5.56
N ASN A 72 8.15 -6.16 -5.67
CA ASN A 72 7.42 -7.30 -6.21
C ASN A 72 7.69 -7.53 -7.71
N THR A 73 7.83 -6.44 -8.50
CA THR A 73 8.17 -6.52 -9.93
C THR A 73 9.55 -7.12 -10.15
N ASN A 74 10.55 -6.76 -9.33
CA ASN A 74 11.89 -7.35 -9.45
C ASN A 74 11.89 -8.85 -9.15
N LEU A 75 11.12 -9.28 -8.14
CA LEU A 75 10.92 -10.69 -7.80
C LEU A 75 10.26 -11.47 -8.95
N ASN A 76 9.13 -11.00 -9.46
CA ASN A 76 8.42 -11.67 -10.56
C ASN A 76 9.20 -11.67 -11.87
N LYS A 77 9.91 -10.58 -12.16
CA LYS A 77 10.78 -10.50 -13.34
C LYS A 77 11.93 -11.50 -13.24
N PHE A 78 12.53 -11.64 -12.05
CA PHE A 78 13.55 -12.65 -11.78
C PHE A 78 12.96 -14.07 -11.98
N LEU A 79 11.86 -14.41 -11.31
CA LEU A 79 11.19 -15.71 -11.48
C LEU A 79 10.84 -16.02 -12.95
N HIS A 80 10.36 -15.05 -13.73
CA HIS A 80 10.09 -15.24 -15.16
C HIS A 80 11.35 -15.55 -15.98
N LEU A 81 12.51 -14.98 -15.63
CA LEU A 81 13.79 -15.27 -16.26
C LEU A 81 14.29 -16.70 -15.98
N PHE A 82 13.96 -17.28 -14.81
CA PHE A 82 14.39 -18.64 -14.45
C PHE A 82 13.44 -19.75 -14.92
N TYR A 83 12.13 -19.49 -14.92
CA TYR A 83 11.11 -20.51 -15.26
C TYR A 83 10.76 -20.56 -16.75
N LYS A 84 11.30 -19.65 -17.57
CA LYS A 84 11.09 -19.65 -19.03
C LYS A 84 12.26 -20.32 -19.77
N LYS A 85 12.68 -21.50 -19.29
CA LYS A 85 13.54 -22.42 -20.02
C LYS A 85 12.71 -23.57 -20.58
#